data_AF-A0A182EYN5-F1
#
_entry.id   AF-A0A182EYN5-F1
#
_cell.length_a   1.000
_cell.length_b   1.000
_cell.length_c   1.000
_cell.angle_alpha   90.00
_cell.angle_beta   90.00
_cell.angle_gamma   90.00
#
_symmetry.space_group_name_H-M   'P 1'
#
loop_
_entity.id
_entity.type
_entity.pdbx_description
1 polymer ?
#
loop_
_entity_poly.entity_id
_entity_poly.type
_entity_poly.pdbx_seq_one_letter_code
_entity_poly.pdbx_strand_id
1 'polypeptide(L)' 'MGRVEKLIEGKDGLCRSAVARMSNGIRLTRAIGHLYPLEICGTESLDS' A
#
# COMPACT_ATOMS: atom_id res chain seq x y z
N MET A 1 13.05 -3.06 -0.12
CA MET A 1 11.69 -3.19 -0.71
C MET A 1 10.68 -3.10 0.41
N GLY A 2 9.61 -2.33 0.25
CA GLY A 2 8.57 -2.18 1.27
C GLY A 2 7.41 -3.15 1.08
N ARG A 3 6.50 -3.19 2.05
CA ARG A 3 5.20 -3.89 1.94
C ARG A 3 4.09 -2.88 2.19
N VAL A 4 3.04 -2.90 1.36
CA VAL A 4 1.84 -2.09 1.61
C VAL A 4 1.18 -2.54 2.93
N GLU A 5 0.99 -1.60 3.85
CA GLU A 5 0.26 -1.82 5.12
C GLU A 5 -1.18 -1.33 5.04
N LYS A 6 -1.45 -0.26 4.29
CA LYS A 6 -2.77 0.39 4.25
C LYS A 6 -3.00 1.10 2.93
N LEU A 7 -4.19 0.94 2.36
CA LEU A 7 -4.66 1.77 1.26
C LEU A 7 -5.35 3.04 1.81
N ILE A 8 -5.16 4.15 1.11
CA ILE A 8 -5.77 5.44 1.45
C ILE A 8 -6.86 5.70 0.41
N GLU A 9 -8.11 5.65 0.88
CA GLU A 9 -9.29 5.95 0.08
C GLU A 9 -9.40 7.46 -0.14
N GLY A 10 -9.62 7.85 -1.39
CA GLY A 10 -9.94 9.22 -1.77
C GLY A 10 -11.39 9.57 -1.43
N LYS A 11 -11.73 10.86 -1.46
CA LYS A 11 -13.11 11.33 -1.25
C LYS A 11 -14.11 10.80 -2.27
N ASP A 12 -13.63 10.31 -3.40
CA ASP A 12 -14.40 9.68 -4.47
C ASP A 12 -14.52 8.15 -4.32
N GLY A 13 -14.13 7.59 -3.17
CA GLY A 13 -14.17 6.16 -2.89
C GLY A 13 -13.06 5.36 -3.58
N LEU A 14 -12.16 6.02 -4.31
CA LEU A 14 -11.08 5.35 -5.05
C LEU A 14 -9.76 5.43 -4.28
N CYS A 15 -9.14 4.28 -4.06
CA CYS A 15 -7.80 4.20 -3.48
C CYS A 15 -6.75 4.58 -4.54
N ARG A 16 -6.09 5.73 -4.39
CA ARG A 16 -4.97 6.16 -5.27
C ARG A 16 -3.63 6.21 -4.57
N SER A 17 -3.61 6.06 -3.25
CA SER A 17 -2.38 6.08 -2.46
C SER A 17 -2.36 4.94 -1.45
N ALA A 18 -1.16 4.55 -1.05
CA ALA A 18 -0.93 3.49 -0.09
C ALA A 18 0.21 3.89 0.85
N VAL A 19 0.11 3.45 2.10
CA VAL A 19 1.21 3.48 3.06
C VAL A 19 1.99 2.18 2.90
N ALA A 20 3.27 2.29 2.55
CA ALA A 20 4.21 1.18 2.49
C ALA A 20 5.18 1.27 3.68
N ARG A 21 5.37 0.15 4.37
CA ARG A 21 6.42 -0.02 5.37
C ARG A 21 7.65 -0.59 4.70
N MET A 22 8.72 0.19 4.70
CA MET A 22 10.02 -0.18 4.18
C MET A 22 10.72 -1.16 5.14
N SER A 23 11.65 -1.96 4.64
CA SER A 23 12.43 -2.91 5.43
C SER A 23 13.28 -2.26 6.54
N ASN A 24 13.56 -0.97 6.42
CA ASN A 24 14.24 -0.16 7.45
C ASN A 24 13.27 0.42 8.51
N GLY A 25 11.99 0.02 8.49
CA GLY A 25 10.96 0.46 9.42
C GLY A 25 10.29 1.79 9.08
N ILE A 26 10.77 2.52 8.06
CA ILE A 26 10.17 3.79 7.64
C ILE A 26 8.85 3.54 6.94
N ARG A 27 7.84 4.35 7.27
CA ARG A 27 6.56 4.38 6.57
C ARG A 27 6.56 5.50 5.53
N LEU A 28 6.20 5.16 4.30
CA LEU A 28 6.10 6.10 3.19
C LEU A 28 4.71 6.04 2.59
N THR A 29 4.13 7.21 2.30
CA THR A 29 2.91 7.29 1.49
C THR A 29 3.30 7.49 0.04
N ARG A 30 2.79 6.64 -0.86
CA ARG A 30 3.03 6.76 -2.31
C ARG A 30 1.75 6.49 -3.08
N ALA A 31 1.68 7.02 -4.30
CA ALA A 31 0.59 6.67 -5.19
C ALA A 31 0.73 5.20 -5.61
N ILE A 32 -0.40 4.51 -5.81
CA ILE A 32 -0.42 3.08 -6.16
C ILE A 32 0.35 2.83 -7.47
N GLY A 33 0.25 3.73 -8.45
CA GLY A 33 1.00 3.64 -9.72
C GLY A 33 2.52 3.78 -9.59
N HIS A 34 3.03 4.16 -8.41
CA HIS A 34 4.46 4.23 -8.10
C HIS A 34 4.92 3.14 -7.13
N LEU A 35 4.06 2.16 -6.81
CA LEU A 35 4.45 1.00 -6.05
C LEU A 35 5.22 0.03 -6.94
N TYR A 36 6.30 -0.53 -6.40
CA TYR A 36 6.99 -1.63 -7.08
C TYR A 36 6.14 -2.91 -6.97
N PRO A 37 6.13 -3.79 -7.99
CA PRO A 37 5.34 -5.02 -7.99
C PRO A 37 5.54 -5.91 -6.74
N LEU A 38 6.75 -5.87 -6.17
CA LEU A 38 7.13 -6.63 -4.98
C LEU A 38 6.56 -6.06 -3.67
N GLU A 39 6.02 -4.84 -3.69
CA GLU A 39 5.35 -4.20 -2.55
C GLU A 39 3.87 -4.60 -2.44
N ILE A 40 3.32 -5.18 -3.51
CA ILE A 40 1.91 -5.60 -3.66
C ILE A 40 1.69 -7.03 -3.15
N CYS A 41 2.75 -7.76 -2.77
CA CYS A 41 2.62 -9.09 -2.17
C CYS A 41 2.21 -8.98 -0.69
N GLY A 42 0.93 -8.72 -0.48
CA GLY A 42 0.26 -8.86 0.80
C GLY A 42 -1.08 -9.52 0.53
N THR A 43 -1.17 -10.80 0.87
CA THR A 43 -2.43 -11.56 0.92
C THR A 43 -3.50 -10.71 1.61
N GLU A 44 -4.43 -10.21 0.83
CA GLU A 44 -5.76 -9.90 1.31
C GLU A 44 -6.34 -11.23 1.79
N SER A 45 -6.25 -11.50 3.09
CA SER A 45 -7.30 -12.31 3.71
C SER A 45 -8.53 -11.40 3.71
N LEU A 46 -9.31 -11.48 2.63
CA LEU A 46 -10.71 -11.08 2.63
C LEU A 46 -11.41 -12.00 3.64
N ASP A 47 -11.35 -11.64 4.91
CA ASP A 47 -12.20 -12.23 5.93
C ASP A 47 -13.64 -11.83 5.58
N SER A 48 -14.41 -12.82 5.13
CA SER A 48 -15.83 -12.73 4.78
C SER A 48 -16.70 -12.59 6.02
#